data_AF-A0A3G2E2N7-F1
#
_entry.id   AF-A0A3G2E2N7-F1
#
_cell.length_a   1.000
_cell.length_b   1.000
_cell.length_c   1.000
_cell.angle_alpha   90.00
_cell.angle_beta   90.00
_cell.angle_gamma   90.00
#
_symmetry.space_group_name_H-M   'P 1'
#
loop_
_entity.id
_entity.type
_entity.pdbx_description
1 polymer ?
#
loop_
_entity_poly.entity_id
_entity_poly.type
_entity_poly.pdbx_seq_one_letter_code
_entity_poly.pdbx_strand_id
1 'polypeptide(L)'
;METTTLALLFLVPLLVWRIYSRLKKLVARQKSQLWRHWSVAVAFPALLLFLATTTKFELLPLSSLGAGALAGGWLGVLGLKLTRFEQVGKDFFFTQHRYLGLAITMLFIARLLYRGMEIYLNTRLDVPVPPPPFGQSPLTMAAYGLVIGYYAVYAWGLVRWRQRNKPLQAAE
;
A
#
# COMPACT_ATOMS: atom_id res chain seq x y z
N MET A 1 26.56 23.83 -7.53
CA MET A 1 25.53 23.01 -6.85
C MET A 1 26.25 22.02 -5.96
N GLU A 2 25.82 21.86 -4.72
CA GLU A 2 26.32 20.83 -3.79
C GLU A 2 26.26 19.45 -4.46
N THR A 3 27.32 18.64 -4.32
CA THR A 3 27.39 17.28 -4.87
C THR A 3 26.24 16.40 -4.39
N THR A 4 25.74 16.64 -3.17
CA THR A 4 24.60 15.93 -2.61
C THR A 4 23.28 16.27 -3.31
N THR A 5 23.08 17.52 -3.74
CA THR A 5 21.88 17.93 -4.48
C THR A 5 21.84 17.30 -5.87
N LEU A 6 22.99 17.25 -6.55
CA LEU A 6 23.13 16.53 -7.81
C LEU A 6 22.86 15.03 -7.61
N ALA A 7 23.45 14.43 -6.57
CA ALA A 7 23.20 13.02 -6.25
C ALA A 7 21.70 12.73 -6.03
N LEU A 8 20.98 13.56 -5.27
CA LEU A 8 19.54 13.40 -5.06
C LEU A 8 18.72 13.54 -6.35
N LEU A 9 19.09 14.49 -7.22
CA LEU A 9 18.43 14.72 -8.51
C LEU A 9 18.48 13.48 -9.41
N PHE A 10 19.57 12.71 -9.37
CA PHE A 10 19.71 11.48 -10.15
C PHE A 10 19.19 10.24 -9.41
N LEU A 11 19.48 10.11 -8.10
CA LEU A 11 19.14 8.92 -7.32
C LEU A 11 17.64 8.78 -7.08
N VAL A 12 16.91 9.88 -6.86
CA VAL A 12 15.46 9.82 -6.59
C VAL A 12 14.68 9.29 -7.80
N PRO A 13 14.82 9.84 -9.03
CA PRO A 13 14.17 9.28 -10.21
C PRO A 13 14.58 7.83 -10.49
N LEU A 14 15.87 7.49 -10.31
CA LEU A 14 16.35 6.12 -10.47
C LEU A 14 15.70 5.16 -9.48
N LEU A 15 15.57 5.57 -8.21
CA LEU A 15 14.89 4.81 -7.17
C LEU A 15 13.41 4.62 -7.50
N VAL A 16 12.71 5.69 -7.88
CA VAL A 16 11.30 5.64 -8.31
C VAL A 16 11.13 4.68 -9.48
N TRP A 17 11.97 4.79 -10.51
CA TRP A 17 11.94 3.90 -11.66
C TRP A 17 12.19 2.43 -11.27
N ARG A 18 13.14 2.17 -10.38
CA ARG A 18 13.44 0.82 -9.91
C ARG A 18 12.30 0.23 -9.09
N ILE A 19 11.67 1.01 -8.21
CA ILE A 19 10.51 0.57 -7.44
C ILE A 19 9.33 0.30 -8.40
N TYR A 20 9.01 1.22 -9.30
CA TYR A 20 7.96 1.05 -10.30
C TYR A 20 8.18 -0.22 -11.14
N SER A 21 9.41 -0.42 -11.63
CA SER A 21 9.76 -1.58 -12.46
C SER A 21 9.63 -2.90 -11.69
N ARG A 22 9.95 -2.91 -10.39
CA ARG A 22 9.74 -4.09 -9.53
C ARG A 22 8.25 -4.34 -9.28
N LEU A 23 7.51 -3.32 -8.87
CA LEU A 23 6.07 -3.43 -8.60
C LEU A 23 5.30 -3.92 -9.81
N LYS A 24 5.60 -3.36 -11.00
CA LYS A 24 4.98 -3.79 -12.27
C LYS A 24 5.13 -5.30 -12.53
N LYS A 25 6.30 -5.88 -12.21
CA LYS A 25 6.54 -7.32 -12.35
C LYS A 25 5.79 -8.15 -11.32
N LEU A 26 5.61 -7.63 -10.11
CA LEU A 26 4.88 -8.32 -9.03
C LEU A 26 3.38 -8.43 -9.30
N VAL A 27 2.80 -7.50 -10.07
CA VAL A 27 1.36 -7.52 -10.42
C VAL A 27 1.04 -8.48 -11.58
N ALA A 28 2.02 -9.27 -12.05
CA ALA A 28 1.79 -10.34 -12.99
C ALA A 28 0.92 -11.46 -12.38
N ARG A 29 0.62 -12.49 -13.18
CA ARG A 29 -0.13 -13.67 -12.73
C ARG A 29 0.55 -14.31 -11.53
N GLN A 30 -0.15 -14.42 -10.40
CA GLN A 30 0.37 -15.01 -9.17
C GLN A 30 -0.42 -16.25 -8.77
N LYS A 31 0.29 -17.26 -8.26
CA LYS A 31 -0.33 -18.40 -7.59
C LYS A 31 -0.89 -17.94 -6.24
N SER A 32 -2.17 -18.19 -6.01
CA SER A 32 -2.87 -17.82 -4.79
C SER A 32 -2.45 -18.73 -3.64
N GLN A 33 -1.75 -18.16 -2.65
CA GLN A 33 -1.34 -18.85 -1.43
C GLN A 33 -2.23 -18.36 -0.27
N LEU A 34 -3.07 -19.24 0.28
CA LEU A 34 -4.11 -18.85 1.25
C LEU A 34 -3.52 -18.18 2.50
N TRP A 35 -2.42 -18.74 3.01
CA TRP A 35 -1.73 -18.22 4.20
C TRP A 35 -1.27 -16.78 4.01
N ARG A 36 -0.73 -16.44 2.83
CA ARG A 36 -0.28 -15.06 2.53
C ARG A 36 -1.44 -14.07 2.58
N HIS A 37 -2.60 -14.45 2.05
CA HIS A 37 -3.78 -13.59 2.06
C HIS A 37 -4.30 -13.37 3.47
N TRP A 38 -4.31 -14.41 4.31
CA TRP A 38 -4.65 -14.29 5.73
C TRP A 38 -3.67 -13.41 6.49
N SER A 39 -2.36 -13.57 6.27
CA SER A 39 -1.35 -12.73 6.93
C SER A 39 -1.60 -11.25 6.63
N VAL A 40 -1.86 -10.88 5.37
CA VAL A 40 -2.16 -9.49 5.00
C VAL A 40 -3.50 -9.04 5.58
N ALA A 41 -4.53 -9.87 5.49
CA ALA A 41 -5.86 -9.54 5.96
C ALA A 41 -5.94 -9.29 7.48
N VAL A 42 -5.03 -9.88 8.26
CA VAL A 42 -4.92 -9.65 9.71
C VAL A 42 -3.91 -8.55 10.04
N ALA A 43 -2.72 -8.58 9.42
CA ALA A 43 -1.65 -7.63 9.73
C ALA A 43 -2.02 -6.18 9.38
N PHE A 44 -2.78 -5.96 8.31
CA PHE A 44 -3.10 -4.61 7.85
C PHE A 44 -4.12 -3.89 8.75
N PRO A 45 -5.23 -4.52 9.18
CA PRO A 45 -6.07 -3.96 10.23
C PRO A 45 -5.33 -3.74 11.54
N ALA A 46 -4.46 -4.66 11.96
CA ALA A 46 -3.64 -4.47 13.15
C ALA A 46 -2.70 -3.25 13.02
N LEU A 47 -2.08 -3.08 11.85
CA LEU A 47 -1.27 -1.91 11.53
C LEU A 47 -2.11 -0.62 11.52
N LEU A 48 -3.35 -0.66 11.02
CA LEU A 48 -4.25 0.49 11.04
C LEU A 48 -4.56 0.93 12.48
N LEU A 49 -4.87 -0.02 13.36
CA LEU A 49 -5.11 0.24 14.78
C LEU A 49 -3.86 0.79 15.48
N PHE A 50 -2.69 0.22 15.19
CA PHE A 50 -1.42 0.75 15.68
C PHE A 50 -1.19 2.19 15.22
N LEU A 51 -1.39 2.49 13.93
CA LEU A 51 -1.23 3.87 13.43
C LEU A 51 -2.23 4.84 14.08
N ALA A 52 -3.45 4.39 14.38
CA ALA A 52 -4.43 5.22 15.08
C ALA A 52 -3.90 5.67 16.47
N THR A 53 -3.18 4.81 17.20
CA THR A 53 -2.58 5.22 18.50
C THR A 53 -1.48 6.27 18.33
N THR A 54 -0.73 6.24 17.21
CA THR A 54 0.32 7.23 16.92
C THR A 54 -0.23 8.64 16.69
N THR A 55 -1.51 8.76 16.30
CA THR A 55 -2.18 10.07 16.14
C THR A 55 -2.51 10.74 17.47
N LYS A 56 -2.27 10.06 18.61
CA LYS A 56 -2.71 10.48 19.96
C LYS A 56 -4.22 10.78 20.03
N PHE A 57 -4.99 10.20 19.12
CA PHE A 57 -6.42 10.43 18.95
C PHE A 57 -6.80 11.89 18.65
N GLU A 58 -5.88 12.66 18.07
CA GLU A 58 -6.19 13.99 17.55
C GLU A 58 -7.15 13.88 16.36
N LEU A 59 -8.16 14.75 16.32
CA LEU A 59 -9.28 14.64 15.39
C LEU A 59 -8.83 14.65 13.92
N LEU A 60 -7.93 15.56 13.55
CA LEU A 60 -7.55 15.76 12.15
C LEU A 60 -6.70 14.60 11.58
N PRO A 61 -5.61 14.14 12.23
CA PRO A 61 -4.85 13.00 11.72
C PRO A 61 -5.63 11.68 11.81
N LEU A 62 -6.43 11.48 12.87
CA LEU A 62 -7.24 10.27 13.03
C LEU A 62 -8.34 10.18 11.98
N SER A 63 -9.10 11.26 11.76
CA SER A 63 -10.12 11.31 10.71
C SER A 63 -9.51 11.16 9.31
N SER A 64 -8.32 11.71 9.08
CA SER A 64 -7.59 11.52 7.82
C SER A 64 -7.19 10.06 7.60
N LEU A 65 -6.69 9.38 8.64
CA LEU A 65 -6.40 7.95 8.59
C LEU A 65 -7.65 7.13 8.25
N GLY A 66 -8.76 7.41 8.94
CA GLY A 66 -10.05 6.74 8.72
C GLY A 66 -10.61 7.00 7.32
N ALA A 67 -10.62 8.25 6.86
CA ALA A 67 -11.07 8.63 5.52
C ALA A 67 -10.22 7.96 4.44
N GLY A 68 -8.89 7.94 4.62
CA GLY A 68 -7.98 7.19 3.77
C GLY A 68 -8.34 5.71 3.73
N ALA A 69 -8.54 5.08 4.90
CA ALA A 69 -8.89 3.67 5.00
C ALA A 69 -10.21 3.32 4.31
N LEU A 70 -11.23 4.17 4.43
CA LEU A 70 -12.51 3.99 3.74
C LEU A 70 -12.36 4.13 2.23
N ALA A 71 -11.69 5.18 1.75
CA ALA A 71 -11.42 5.38 0.34
C ALA A 71 -10.59 4.21 -0.25
N GLY A 72 -9.57 3.78 0.49
CA GLY A 72 -8.74 2.63 0.15
C GLY A 72 -9.55 1.35 0.06
N GLY A 73 -10.38 1.07 1.07
CA GLY A 73 -11.25 -0.09 1.10
C GLY A 73 -12.22 -0.13 -0.07
N TRP A 74 -12.83 1.01 -0.42
CA TRP A 74 -13.69 1.13 -1.60
C TRP A 74 -12.93 0.82 -2.90
N LEU A 75 -11.73 1.37 -3.07
CA LEU A 75 -10.83 1.02 -4.19
C LEU A 75 -10.42 -0.45 -4.16
N GLY A 76 -10.31 -1.07 -2.98
CA GLY A 76 -10.02 -2.49 -2.80
C GLY A 76 -11.13 -3.37 -3.35
N VAL A 77 -12.40 -3.01 -3.10
CA VAL A 77 -13.56 -3.66 -3.70
C VAL A 77 -13.54 -3.52 -5.23
N LEU A 78 -13.25 -2.33 -5.75
CA LEU A 78 -13.13 -2.12 -7.20
C LEU A 78 -11.97 -2.94 -7.80
N GLY A 79 -10.83 -2.97 -7.12
CA GLY A 79 -9.67 -3.77 -7.52
C GLY A 79 -9.99 -5.27 -7.60
N LEU A 80 -10.77 -5.79 -6.66
CA LEU A 80 -11.25 -7.17 -6.68
C LEU A 80 -12.20 -7.43 -7.85
N LYS A 81 -13.15 -6.52 -8.13
CA LYS A 81 -14.06 -6.64 -9.28
C LYS A 81 -13.32 -6.69 -10.61
N LEU A 82 -12.20 -5.97 -10.72
CA LEU A 82 -11.34 -5.94 -11.92
C LEU A 82 -10.30 -7.07 -11.96
N THR A 83 -10.22 -7.91 -10.91
CA THR A 83 -9.25 -9.00 -10.84
C THR A 83 -9.74 -10.18 -11.68
N ARG A 84 -8.85 -10.73 -12.49
CA ARG A 84 -9.11 -11.98 -13.20
C ARG A 84 -8.74 -13.16 -12.32
N PHE A 85 -9.75 -13.96 -12.01
CA PHE A 85 -9.63 -15.17 -11.23
C PHE A 85 -9.57 -16.37 -12.15
N GLU A 86 -8.57 -17.22 -11.97
CA GLU A 86 -8.37 -18.42 -12.77
C GLU A 86 -8.20 -19.61 -11.85
N GLN A 87 -8.83 -20.72 -12.20
CA GLN A 87 -8.61 -22.01 -11.55
C GLN A 87 -8.09 -22.97 -12.60
N VAL A 88 -6.89 -23.52 -12.38
CA VAL A 88 -6.25 -24.49 -13.27
C VAL A 88 -6.05 -25.77 -12.48
N GLY A 89 -6.96 -26.72 -12.68
CA GLY A 89 -7.02 -27.95 -11.89
C GLY A 89 -7.21 -27.67 -10.40
N LYS A 90 -6.23 -28.11 -9.59
CA LYS A 90 -6.21 -27.89 -8.13
C LYS A 90 -5.66 -26.52 -7.73
N ASP A 91 -4.98 -25.84 -8.64
CA ASP A 91 -4.31 -24.57 -8.37
C ASP A 91 -5.17 -23.37 -8.71
N PHE A 92 -4.97 -22.29 -7.96
CA PHE A 92 -5.71 -21.05 -8.12
C PHE A 92 -4.73 -19.93 -8.44
N PHE A 93 -5.05 -19.17 -9.48
CA PHE A 93 -4.28 -18.04 -9.94
C PHE A 93 -5.14 -16.78 -9.89
N PHE A 94 -4.49 -15.66 -9.60
CA PHE A 94 -5.13 -14.36 -9.71
C PHE A 94 -4.21 -13.41 -10.47
N THR A 95 -4.82 -12.59 -11.32
CA THR A 95 -4.15 -11.50 -12.01
C THR A 95 -4.84 -10.20 -11.62
N GLN A 96 -4.17 -9.44 -10.77
CA GLN A 96 -4.67 -8.16 -10.27
C GLN A 96 -4.66 -7.11 -11.38
N HIS A 97 -5.60 -6.17 -11.33
CA HIS A 97 -5.62 -5.05 -12.26
C HIS A 97 -4.39 -4.15 -12.04
N ARG A 98 -3.50 -4.11 -13.04
CA ARG A 98 -2.17 -3.49 -12.92
C ARG A 98 -2.17 -2.04 -12.47
N TYR A 99 -3.12 -1.25 -12.96
CA TYR A 99 -3.07 0.19 -12.76
C TYR A 99 -3.52 0.60 -11.37
N LEU A 100 -4.50 -0.08 -10.78
CA LEU A 100 -5.10 0.33 -9.50
C LEU A 100 -4.11 0.12 -8.34
N GLY A 101 -3.57 -1.10 -8.21
CA GLY A 101 -2.61 -1.40 -7.17
C GLY A 101 -1.32 -0.60 -7.32
N LEU A 102 -0.86 -0.41 -8.56
CA LEU A 102 0.34 0.37 -8.84
C LEU A 102 0.14 1.85 -8.54
N ALA A 103 -0.97 2.46 -8.95
CA ALA A 103 -1.26 3.87 -8.69
C ALA A 103 -1.32 4.17 -7.19
N ILE A 104 -2.03 3.35 -6.40
CA ILE A 104 -2.15 3.52 -4.95
C ILE A 104 -0.78 3.39 -4.28
N THR A 105 0.00 2.36 -4.64
CA THR A 105 1.33 2.13 -4.07
C THR A 105 2.31 3.24 -4.46
N MET A 106 2.28 3.68 -5.72
CA MET A 106 3.15 4.76 -6.20
C MET A 106 2.82 6.10 -5.57
N LEU A 107 1.54 6.39 -5.35
CA LEU A 107 1.11 7.59 -4.61
C LEU A 107 1.68 7.58 -3.19
N PHE A 108 1.61 6.44 -2.52
CA PHE A 108 2.19 6.29 -1.19
C PHE A 108 3.71 6.41 -1.17
N ILE A 109 4.41 5.79 -2.14
CA ILE A 109 5.87 5.95 -2.28
C ILE A 109 6.23 7.41 -2.52
N ALA A 110 5.52 8.12 -3.40
CA ALA A 110 5.73 9.54 -3.63
C ALA A 110 5.56 10.34 -2.33
N ARG A 111 4.56 9.99 -1.52
CA ARG A 111 4.35 10.61 -0.21
C ARG A 111 5.50 10.33 0.77
N LEU A 112 6.03 9.11 0.81
CA LEU A 112 7.18 8.75 1.64
C LEU A 112 8.45 9.47 1.20
N LEU A 113 8.69 9.57 -0.11
CA LEU A 113 9.83 10.32 -0.65
C LEU A 113 9.74 11.81 -0.32
N TYR A 114 8.55 12.41 -0.46
CA TYR A 114 8.32 13.79 -0.06
C TYR A 114 8.65 14.01 1.41
N ARG A 115 8.15 13.13 2.30
CA ARG A 115 8.44 13.21 3.73
C ARG A 115 9.92 13.02 4.05
N GLY A 116 10.60 12.10 3.38
CA GLY A 116 12.06 11.93 3.51
C GLY A 116 12.83 13.18 3.07
N MET A 117 12.43 13.80 1.96
CA MET A 117 13.02 15.03 1.45
C MET A 117 12.81 16.22 2.40
N GLU A 118 11.62 16.36 2.97
CA GLU A 118 11.30 17.41 3.95
C GLU A 118 12.18 17.30 5.20
N ILE A 119 12.34 16.08 5.74
CA ILE A 119 13.23 15.82 6.88
C ILE A 119 14.69 16.15 6.51
N TYR A 120 15.15 15.72 5.32
CA TYR A 120 16.50 15.99 4.85
C TYR A 120 16.78 17.49 4.69
N LEU A 121 15.85 18.24 4.07
CA LEU A 121 16.00 19.68 3.85
C LEU A 121 15.97 20.48 5.16
N ASN A 122 15.06 20.15 6.09
CA ASN A 122 14.99 20.81 7.38
C ASN A 122 16.29 20.62 8.18
N THR A 123 16.87 19.42 8.12
CA THR A 123 18.17 19.11 8.75
C THR A 123 19.34 19.85 8.11
N ARG A 124 19.27 20.13 6.80
CA ARG A 124 20.36 20.81 6.05
C ARG A 124 20.32 22.32 6.15
N LEU A 125 19.14 22.91 6.23
CA LEU A 125 18.94 24.36 6.20
C LEU A 125 18.96 24.99 7.60
N ASP A 126 19.24 24.20 8.65
CA ASP A 126 19.21 24.61 10.06
C ASP A 126 17.93 25.37 10.44
N VAL A 127 16.84 25.02 9.76
CA VAL A 127 15.53 25.64 9.98
C VAL A 127 15.02 25.12 11.32
N PRO A 128 14.70 25.99 12.31
CA PRO A 128 14.29 25.58 13.65
C PRO A 128 12.83 25.07 13.68
N VAL A 129 12.36 24.45 12.60
CA VAL A 129 11.06 23.80 12.53
C VAL A 129 11.25 22.36 12.96
N PRO A 130 10.88 21.99 14.21
CA PRO A 130 10.93 20.60 14.62
C PRO A 130 10.04 19.78 13.67
N PRO A 131 10.53 18.65 13.13
CA PRO A 131 9.71 17.81 12.27
C PRO A 131 8.45 17.41 13.05
N PRO A 132 7.25 17.50 12.44
CA PRO A 132 6.02 17.16 13.13
C PRO A 132 6.13 15.71 13.63
N PRO A 133 5.71 15.42 14.88
CA PRO A 133 5.78 14.07 15.42
C PRO A 133 5.12 13.06 14.47
N PHE A 134 5.67 11.85 14.41
CA PHE A 134 5.04 10.76 13.68
C PHE A 134 3.59 10.60 14.13
N GLY A 135 2.66 10.36 13.19
CA GLY A 135 1.23 10.33 13.51
C GLY A 135 0.50 11.66 13.27
N GLN A 136 1.21 12.79 13.21
CA GLN A 136 0.56 14.12 13.23
C GLN A 136 0.30 14.73 11.86
N SER A 137 0.90 14.19 10.80
CA SER A 137 0.59 14.68 9.45
C SER A 137 -0.72 14.08 8.94
N PRO A 138 -1.76 14.90 8.69
CA PRO A 138 -3.05 14.42 8.20
C PRO A 138 -2.93 13.76 6.83
N LEU A 139 -2.21 14.40 5.90
CA LEU A 139 -2.00 13.87 4.56
C LEU A 139 -1.17 12.58 4.54
N THR A 140 -0.21 12.42 5.46
CA THR A 140 0.53 11.15 5.59
C THR A 140 -0.36 10.05 6.17
N MET A 141 -1.17 10.37 7.19
CA MET A 141 -2.15 9.44 7.75
C MET A 141 -3.19 9.00 6.71
N ALA A 142 -3.69 9.92 5.89
CA ALA A 142 -4.57 9.60 4.77
C ALA A 142 -3.92 8.64 3.77
N ALA A 143 -2.65 8.86 3.42
CA ALA A 143 -1.92 7.98 2.51
C ALA A 143 -1.69 6.57 3.09
N TYR A 144 -1.37 6.48 4.39
CA TYR A 144 -1.30 5.19 5.10
C TYR A 144 -2.65 4.49 5.10
N GLY A 145 -3.71 5.20 5.49
CA GLY A 145 -5.07 4.68 5.49
C GLY A 145 -5.46 4.14 4.12
N LEU A 146 -5.21 4.90 3.05
CA LEU A 146 -5.51 4.53 1.67
C LEU A 146 -4.88 3.19 1.27
N VAL A 147 -3.58 3.02 1.50
CA VAL A 147 -2.86 1.79 1.16
C VAL A 147 -3.35 0.62 2.03
N ILE A 148 -3.46 0.84 3.33
CA ILE A 148 -3.83 -0.20 4.29
C ILE A 148 -5.25 -0.69 4.02
N GLY A 149 -6.21 0.23 3.85
CA GLY A 149 -7.59 -0.08 3.53
C GLY A 149 -7.72 -0.83 2.21
N TYR A 150 -7.01 -0.39 1.17
CA TYR A 150 -6.99 -1.06 -0.13
C TYR A 150 -6.55 -2.52 -0.01
N TYR A 151 -5.38 -2.76 0.56
CA TYR A 151 -4.80 -4.10 0.62
C TYR A 151 -5.50 -5.00 1.65
N ALA A 152 -6.03 -4.46 2.74
CA ALA A 152 -6.81 -5.23 3.71
C ALA A 152 -8.10 -5.78 3.07
N VAL A 153 -8.88 -4.91 2.42
CA VAL A 153 -10.11 -5.32 1.74
C VAL A 153 -9.81 -6.25 0.57
N TYR A 154 -8.75 -5.95 -0.21
CA TYR A 154 -8.32 -6.81 -1.31
C TYR A 154 -7.95 -8.22 -0.81
N ALA A 155 -7.12 -8.32 0.23
CA ALA A 155 -6.72 -9.60 0.81
C ALA A 155 -7.90 -10.39 1.37
N TRP A 156 -8.81 -9.72 2.08
CA TRP A 156 -10.04 -10.35 2.58
C TRP A 156 -10.92 -10.91 1.44
N GLY A 157 -11.04 -10.17 0.35
CA GLY A 157 -11.74 -10.64 -0.85
C GLY A 157 -11.10 -11.86 -1.48
N LEU A 158 -9.77 -11.93 -1.53
CA LEU A 158 -9.05 -13.12 -2.02
C LEU A 158 -9.27 -14.34 -1.13
N VAL A 159 -9.27 -14.16 0.21
CA VAL A 159 -9.62 -15.22 1.17
C VAL A 159 -11.04 -15.72 0.91
N ARG A 160 -12.00 -14.80 0.83
CA ARG A 160 -13.42 -15.13 0.59
C ARG A 160 -13.63 -15.84 -0.75
N TRP A 161 -12.95 -15.40 -1.80
CA TRP A 161 -12.98 -16.05 -3.12
C TRP A 161 -12.43 -17.47 -3.04
N ARG A 162 -11.29 -17.68 -2.38
CA ARG A 162 -10.69 -19.01 -2.19
C ARG A 162 -11.56 -19.95 -1.36
N GLN A 163 -12.25 -19.46 -0.34
CA GLN A 163 -13.15 -20.28 0.47
C GLN A 163 -14.40 -20.72 -0.29
N ARG A 164 -14.87 -19.91 -1.24
CA ARG A 164 -16.06 -20.20 -2.06
C ARG A 164 -15.80 -21.20 -3.17
N ASN A 165 -14.60 -21.22 -3.75
CA ASN A 165 -14.27 -22.09 -4.86
C ASN A 165 -13.51 -23.32 -4.35
N LYS A 166 -14.16 -24.49 -4.39
CA LYS A 166 -13.51 -25.76 -4.04
C LYS A 166 -12.53 -26.16 -5.15
N PRO A 167 -11.36 -26.74 -4.83
CA PRO A 167 -10.49 -27.31 -5.84
C PRO A 167 -11.28 -28.35 -6.65
N LEU A 168 -11.20 -28.29 -7.98
CA LEU A 168 -11.77 -29.32 -8.83
C LEU A 168 -11.11 -30.64 -8.44
N GLN A 169 -11.93 -31.66 -8.15
CA GLN A 169 -11.41 -33.02 -7.98
C GLN A 169 -10.74 -33.39 -9.31
N ALA A 170 -9.53 -33.95 -9.22
CA ALA A 170 -8.90 -34.49 -10.42
C ALA A 170 -9.82 -35.60 -10.92
N ALA A 171 -10.21 -35.54 -12.19
CA ALA A 171 -10.76 -36.72 -12.84
C ALA A 171 -9.68 -37.81 -12.72
N GLU A 172 -10.01 -38.89 -12.01
CA GLU A 172 -9.20 -40.10 -11.93
C GLU A 172 -9.03 -40.73 -13.31
#